data_AF-A0A965V362-F1
#
_entry.id   AF-A0A965V362-F1
#
_cell.length_a   1.000
_cell.length_b   1.000
_cell.length_c   1.000
_cell.angle_alpha   90.00
_cell.angle_beta   90.00
_cell.angle_gamma   90.00
#
_symmetry.space_group_name_H-M   'P 1'
#
loop_
_entity.id
_entity.type
_entity.pdbx_description
1 polymer ?
#
loop_
_entity_poly.entity_id
_entity_poly.type
_entity_poly.pdbx_seq_one_letter_code
_entity_poly.pdbx_strand_id
1 'polypeptide(L)'
;MGLRNVDALLLTTNRRTMVSIKGRMLRVHEGYLAAGDDVLTAIVAFVMARRGAGRTAAMHVIIGYARGLTEHSAPARVARTHPADEALAERLEIAHAELNEARFGGELQGIPVRVSRRMKSRLGHYSPARGGEGAEIAISQQHLKKHGWASAMETLLHEMVHQWQAETGRPLDHGAQFRKKAREVGIRPRATRVVD
;
A
#
# COMPACT_ATOMS: atom_id res chain seq x y z
N MET A 1 -33.56 -8.00 -14.12
CA MET A 1 -33.08 -7.24 -12.95
C MET A 1 -32.12 -6.18 -13.45
N GLY A 2 -32.16 -4.95 -12.96
CA GLY A 2 -31.31 -3.86 -13.46
C GLY A 2 -30.80 -2.97 -12.33
N LEU A 3 -29.62 -2.38 -12.54
CA LEU A 3 -29.08 -1.34 -11.67
C LEU A 3 -30.05 -0.16 -11.67
N ARG A 4 -30.56 0.21 -10.50
CA ARG A 4 -31.30 1.47 -10.31
C ARG A 4 -30.40 2.42 -9.53
N ASN A 5 -30.51 3.72 -9.81
CA ASN A 5 -29.69 4.75 -9.20
C ASN A 5 -28.20 4.71 -9.57
N VAL A 6 -27.88 4.15 -10.74
CA VAL A 6 -26.56 4.25 -11.37
C VAL A 6 -26.75 4.92 -12.72
N ASP A 7 -26.10 6.06 -12.93
CA ASP A 7 -26.15 6.81 -14.20
C ASP A 7 -24.84 6.70 -14.99
N ALA A 8 -23.79 6.21 -14.33
CA ALA A 8 -22.48 6.07 -14.96
C ALA A 8 -21.71 4.88 -14.37
N LEU A 9 -20.96 4.22 -15.27
CA LEU A 9 -20.05 3.13 -14.96
C LEU A 9 -18.63 3.60 -15.29
N LEU A 10 -17.72 3.47 -14.33
CA LEU A 10 -16.29 3.70 -14.53
C LEU A 10 -15.53 2.42 -14.29
N LEU A 11 -14.79 1.97 -15.30
CA LEU A 11 -13.86 0.87 -15.14
C LEU A 11 -12.59 1.35 -14.45
N THR A 12 -12.13 0.58 -13.47
CA THR A 12 -10.86 0.81 -12.77
C THR A 12 -9.89 -0.32 -13.08
N THR A 13 -8.60 -0.01 -13.01
CA THR A 13 -7.51 -1.00 -13.14
C THR A 13 -6.72 -1.13 -11.83
N ASN A 14 -7.19 -0.47 -10.76
CA ASN A 14 -6.50 -0.50 -9.47
C ASN A 14 -7.01 -1.65 -8.60
N ARG A 15 -6.08 -2.30 -7.89
CA ARG A 15 -6.37 -3.44 -7.01
C ARG A 15 -7.06 -3.08 -5.70
N ARG A 16 -7.32 -1.80 -5.44
CA ARG A 16 -7.88 -1.31 -4.17
C ARG A 16 -9.39 -1.21 -4.19
N THR A 17 -9.97 -0.96 -5.36
CA THR A 17 -11.41 -0.81 -5.53
C THR A 17 -11.89 -1.81 -6.57
N MET A 18 -12.37 -2.95 -6.07
CA MET A 18 -12.94 -4.01 -6.90
C MET A 18 -14.33 -3.63 -7.39
N VAL A 19 -15.20 -3.21 -6.46
CA VAL A 19 -16.54 -2.70 -6.74
C VAL A 19 -16.86 -1.62 -5.71
N SER A 20 -17.32 -0.45 -6.15
CA SER A 20 -17.79 0.61 -5.24
C SER A 20 -18.84 1.49 -5.88
N ILE A 21 -19.72 2.06 -5.08
CA ILE A 21 -20.68 3.08 -5.52
C ILE A 21 -20.42 4.40 -4.78
N LYS A 22 -20.33 5.52 -5.53
CA LYS A 22 -20.25 6.88 -4.97
C LYS A 22 -21.30 7.75 -5.66
N GLY A 23 -22.30 8.19 -4.91
CA GLY A 23 -23.47 8.85 -5.51
C GLY A 23 -24.16 7.89 -6.48
N ARG A 24 -24.30 8.30 -7.75
CA ARG A 24 -24.88 7.49 -8.83
C ARG A 24 -23.83 6.91 -9.80
N MET A 25 -22.55 6.92 -9.41
CA MET A 25 -21.44 6.34 -10.18
C MET A 25 -21.05 4.98 -9.60
N LEU A 26 -21.15 3.94 -10.41
CA LEU A 26 -20.63 2.61 -10.12
C LEU A 26 -19.19 2.52 -10.65
N ARG A 27 -18.25 2.11 -9.80
CA ARG A 27 -16.89 1.77 -10.20
C ARG A 27 -16.70 0.28 -10.08
N VAL A 28 -16.21 -0.35 -11.15
CA VAL A 28 -15.94 -1.78 -11.20
C VAL A 28 -14.55 -1.99 -11.79
N HIS A 29 -13.78 -2.89 -11.20
CA HIS A 29 -12.50 -3.27 -11.76
C HIS A 29 -12.69 -3.96 -13.12
N GLU A 30 -11.88 -3.64 -14.13
CA GLU A 30 -12.04 -4.17 -15.50
C GLU A 30 -12.01 -5.70 -15.56
N GLY A 31 -11.33 -6.36 -14.61
CA GLY A 31 -11.31 -7.82 -14.52
C GLY A 31 -12.68 -8.47 -14.30
N TYR A 32 -13.71 -7.72 -13.90
CA TYR A 32 -15.09 -8.22 -13.85
C TYR A 32 -15.80 -8.24 -15.21
N LEU A 33 -15.21 -7.68 -16.27
CA LEU A 33 -15.78 -7.76 -17.62
C LEU A 33 -15.89 -9.21 -18.11
N ALA A 34 -15.00 -10.09 -17.64
CA ALA A 34 -15.00 -11.52 -17.95
C ALA A 34 -15.76 -12.37 -16.92
N ALA A 35 -16.41 -11.74 -15.93
CA ALA A 35 -17.06 -12.46 -14.86
C ALA A 35 -18.37 -13.12 -15.33
N GLY A 36 -18.67 -14.29 -14.78
CA GLY A 36 -19.94 -14.97 -15.01
C GLY A 36 -21.15 -14.23 -14.43
N ASP A 37 -22.34 -14.62 -14.89
CA ASP A 37 -23.60 -13.99 -14.50
C ASP A 37 -23.87 -14.04 -12.99
N ASP A 38 -23.34 -15.05 -12.29
CA ASP A 38 -23.40 -15.19 -10.84
C ASP A 38 -22.69 -14.03 -10.13
N VAL A 39 -21.49 -13.68 -10.60
CA VAL A 39 -20.71 -12.56 -10.08
C VAL A 39 -21.32 -11.22 -10.47
N LEU A 40 -21.77 -11.06 -11.73
CA LEU A 40 -22.44 -9.83 -12.17
C LEU A 40 -23.74 -9.59 -11.40
N THR A 41 -24.50 -10.66 -11.13
CA THR A 41 -25.70 -10.60 -10.28
C THR A 41 -25.35 -10.19 -8.86
N ALA A 42 -24.25 -10.72 -8.30
CA ALA A 42 -23.76 -10.30 -6.99
C ALA A 42 -23.37 -8.80 -6.99
N ILE A 43 -22.78 -8.27 -8.05
CA ILE A 43 -22.49 -6.82 -8.17
C ILE A 43 -23.78 -6.01 -8.14
N VAL A 44 -24.80 -6.41 -8.91
CA VAL A 44 -26.11 -5.74 -8.90
C VAL A 44 -26.74 -5.78 -7.51
N ALA A 45 -26.74 -6.95 -6.85
CA ALA A 45 -27.26 -7.12 -5.50
C ALA A 45 -26.51 -6.24 -4.48
N PHE A 46 -25.18 -6.19 -4.56
CA PHE A 46 -24.33 -5.34 -3.72
C PHE A 46 -24.64 -3.86 -3.92
N VAL A 47 -24.84 -3.41 -5.14
CA VAL A 47 -25.14 -2.00 -5.44
C VAL A 47 -26.53 -1.61 -4.95
N MET A 48 -27.51 -2.49 -5.13
CA MET A 48 -28.92 -2.24 -4.78
C MET A 48 -29.19 -2.36 -3.27
N ALA A 49 -28.46 -3.22 -2.56
CA ALA A 49 -28.65 -3.44 -1.13
C ALA A 49 -28.06 -2.28 -0.29
N ARG A 50 -28.93 -1.57 0.44
CA ARG A 50 -28.49 -0.49 1.36
C ARG A 50 -27.68 -1.02 2.55
N ARG A 51 -28.11 -2.13 3.20
CA ARG A 51 -27.44 -2.87 4.31
C ARG A 51 -28.02 -4.30 4.41
N GLY A 52 -27.42 -5.18 5.23
CA GLY A 52 -28.00 -6.47 5.64
C GLY A 52 -27.41 -7.71 4.96
N ALA A 53 -27.95 -8.89 5.30
CA ALA A 53 -27.41 -10.20 4.91
C ALA A 53 -27.24 -10.39 3.40
N GLY A 54 -28.15 -9.84 2.58
CA GLY A 54 -28.04 -9.88 1.11
C GLY A 54 -26.83 -9.12 0.58
N ARG A 55 -26.43 -8.02 1.24
CA ARG A 55 -25.20 -7.28 0.88
C ARG A 55 -23.96 -8.08 1.24
N THR A 56 -23.95 -8.73 2.41
CA THR A 56 -22.83 -9.57 2.86
C THR A 56 -22.63 -10.77 1.96
N ALA A 57 -23.70 -11.47 1.58
CA ALA A 57 -23.63 -12.60 0.64
C ALA A 57 -23.07 -12.17 -0.73
N ALA A 58 -23.55 -11.05 -1.26
CA ALA A 58 -23.03 -10.47 -2.49
C ALA A 58 -21.54 -10.07 -2.37
N MET A 59 -21.13 -9.49 -1.23
CA MET A 59 -19.73 -9.17 -0.97
C MET A 59 -18.84 -10.40 -0.97
N HIS A 60 -19.29 -11.52 -0.38
CA HIS A 60 -18.51 -12.76 -0.39
C HIS A 60 -18.22 -13.26 -1.80
N VAL A 61 -19.23 -13.27 -2.69
CA VAL A 61 -19.05 -13.69 -4.10
C VAL A 61 -18.08 -12.76 -4.82
N ILE A 62 -18.27 -11.44 -4.68
CA ILE A 62 -17.39 -10.43 -5.30
C ILE A 62 -15.94 -10.59 -4.81
N ILE A 63 -15.72 -10.71 -3.49
CA ILE A 63 -14.38 -10.88 -2.93
C ILE A 63 -13.74 -12.19 -3.37
N GLY A 64 -14.52 -13.28 -3.47
CA GLY A 64 -14.04 -14.56 -3.97
C GLY A 64 -13.48 -14.45 -5.39
N TYR A 65 -14.25 -13.87 -6.31
CA TYR A 65 -13.80 -13.64 -7.68
C TYR A 65 -12.61 -12.66 -7.75
N ALA A 66 -12.62 -11.60 -6.93
CA ALA A 66 -11.52 -10.64 -6.86
C ALA A 66 -10.17 -11.29 -6.51
N ARG A 67 -10.16 -12.29 -5.62
CA ARG A 67 -8.94 -13.02 -5.24
C ARG A 67 -8.32 -13.71 -6.45
N GLY A 68 -9.14 -14.39 -7.25
CA GLY A 68 -8.69 -15.02 -8.50
C GLY A 68 -8.10 -14.01 -9.49
N LEU A 69 -8.72 -12.82 -9.63
CA LEU A 69 -8.17 -11.75 -10.49
C LEU A 69 -6.80 -11.24 -10.01
N THR A 70 -6.62 -11.13 -8.69
CA THR A 70 -5.36 -10.65 -8.12
C THR A 70 -4.24 -11.67 -8.22
N GLU A 71 -4.56 -12.96 -8.19
CA GLU A 71 -3.59 -14.07 -8.31
C GLU A 71 -3.06 -14.21 -9.74
N HIS A 72 -3.88 -13.91 -10.76
CA HIS A 72 -3.53 -14.09 -12.18
C HIS A 72 -3.04 -12.79 -12.88
N SER A 73 -3.00 -11.67 -12.18
CA SER A 73 -2.53 -10.41 -12.77
C SER A 73 -0.99 -10.36 -12.81
N ALA A 74 -0.44 -9.92 -13.95
CA ALA A 74 0.98 -9.61 -14.12
C ALA A 74 1.56 -8.77 -12.96
N PRO A 75 2.87 -8.90 -12.65
CA PRO A 75 3.50 -8.18 -11.54
C PRO A 75 3.24 -6.68 -11.65
N ALA A 76 3.08 -6.02 -10.50
CA ALA A 76 2.84 -4.59 -10.49
C ALA A 76 4.04 -3.91 -11.15
N ARG A 77 3.80 -2.98 -12.08
CA ARG A 77 4.88 -2.22 -12.70
C ARG A 77 5.62 -1.47 -11.59
N VAL A 78 6.83 -1.91 -11.25
CA VAL A 78 7.67 -1.35 -10.18
C VAL A 78 7.74 0.17 -10.37
N ALA A 79 7.28 0.91 -9.35
CA ALA A 79 7.21 2.36 -9.43
C ALA A 79 8.62 2.93 -9.32
N ARG A 80 9.18 3.42 -10.43
CA ARG A 80 10.55 3.97 -10.47
C ARG A 80 10.63 5.40 -9.94
N THR A 81 11.78 5.78 -9.40
CA THR A 81 12.13 7.18 -9.14
C THR A 81 12.14 7.98 -10.43
N HIS A 82 11.70 9.23 -10.35
CA HIS A 82 11.76 10.14 -11.50
C HIS A 82 13.22 10.55 -11.75
N PRO A 83 13.71 10.65 -13.00
CA PRO A 83 15.13 10.93 -13.29
C PRO A 83 15.73 12.12 -12.52
N ALA A 84 15.02 13.26 -12.48
CA ALA A 84 15.44 14.43 -11.72
C ALA A 84 15.51 14.27 -10.19
N ASP A 85 15.07 13.14 -9.63
CA ASP A 85 15.20 12.81 -8.20
C ASP A 85 16.16 11.62 -7.96
N GLU A 86 16.87 11.11 -8.98
CA GLU A 86 17.77 9.94 -8.85
C GLU A 86 18.89 10.18 -7.84
N ALA A 87 19.56 11.34 -7.90
CA ALA A 87 20.59 11.71 -6.91
C ALA A 87 20.04 11.76 -5.47
N LEU A 88 18.76 12.09 -5.28
CA LEU A 88 18.13 12.05 -3.95
C LEU A 88 17.84 10.62 -3.52
N ALA A 89 17.46 9.73 -4.44
CA ALA A 89 17.28 8.31 -4.15
C ALA A 89 18.61 7.64 -3.78
N GLU A 90 19.67 7.85 -4.55
CA GLU A 90 21.02 7.34 -4.24
C GLU A 90 21.49 7.81 -2.85
N ARG A 91 21.28 9.09 -2.54
CA ARG A 91 21.60 9.63 -1.21
C ARG A 91 20.79 8.98 -0.09
N LEU A 92 19.54 8.60 -0.36
CA LEU A 92 18.68 7.88 0.61
C LEU A 92 19.13 6.43 0.79
N GLU A 93 19.61 5.77 -0.27
CA GLU A 93 20.16 4.41 -0.20
C GLU A 93 21.47 4.37 0.61
N ILE A 94 22.36 5.35 0.40
CA ILE A 94 23.55 5.53 1.24
C ILE A 94 23.16 5.75 2.69
N ALA A 95 22.20 6.65 2.95
CA ALA A 95 21.72 6.90 4.30
C ALA A 95 21.07 5.68 4.95
N HIS A 96 20.39 4.82 4.18
CA HIS A 96 19.85 3.55 4.66
C HIS A 96 20.98 2.63 5.15
N ALA A 97 22.03 2.46 4.35
CA ALA A 97 23.18 1.65 4.73
C ALA A 97 23.88 2.22 5.99
N GLU A 98 24.12 3.53 6.04
CA GLU A 98 24.72 4.18 7.22
C GLU A 98 23.86 4.04 8.49
N LEU A 99 22.53 4.19 8.35
CA LEU A 99 21.61 4.00 9.47
C LEU A 99 21.51 2.53 9.88
N ASN A 100 21.62 1.59 8.94
CA ASN A 100 21.61 0.17 9.23
C ASN A 100 22.80 -0.19 10.13
N GLU A 101 24.00 0.21 9.73
CA GLU A 101 25.21 0.05 10.54
C GLU A 101 25.05 0.72 11.92
N ALA A 102 24.67 1.99 11.94
CA ALA A 102 24.65 2.78 13.18
C ALA A 102 23.53 2.41 14.15
N ARG A 103 22.39 1.89 13.68
CA ARG A 103 21.16 1.73 14.48
C ARG A 103 20.62 0.32 14.53
N PHE A 104 20.97 -0.53 13.58
CA PHE A 104 20.54 -1.93 13.51
C PHE A 104 21.72 -2.91 13.53
N GLY A 105 22.97 -2.42 13.67
CA GLY A 105 24.16 -3.26 13.73
C GLY A 105 24.50 -3.94 12.40
N GLY A 106 24.04 -3.37 11.29
CA GLY A 106 24.26 -3.93 9.95
C GLY A 106 23.38 -5.14 9.62
N GLU A 107 22.43 -5.50 10.48
CA GLU A 107 21.63 -6.72 10.33
C GLU A 107 20.54 -6.64 9.25
N LEU A 108 20.10 -5.44 8.85
CA LEU A 108 19.05 -5.31 7.84
C LEU A 108 19.58 -5.54 6.43
N GLN A 109 18.76 -6.15 5.57
CA GLN A 109 19.10 -6.30 4.16
C GLN A 109 19.21 -4.93 3.46
N GLY A 110 20.22 -4.76 2.59
CA GLY A 110 20.25 -3.63 1.66
C GLY A 110 19.08 -3.71 0.67
N ILE A 111 18.21 -2.70 0.68
CA ILE A 111 17.03 -2.63 -0.19
C ILE A 111 16.96 -1.28 -0.93
N PRO A 112 16.37 -1.22 -2.12
CA PRO A 112 16.20 0.03 -2.84
C PRO A 112 15.42 1.07 -2.03
N VAL A 113 15.86 2.33 -2.10
CA VAL A 113 15.17 3.46 -1.48
C VAL A 113 14.84 4.50 -2.54
N ARG A 114 13.55 4.58 -2.89
CA ARG A 114 13.09 5.42 -3.99
C ARG A 114 12.41 6.71 -3.53
N VAL A 115 12.57 7.77 -4.33
CA VAL A 115 11.79 9.01 -4.20
C VAL A 115 10.48 8.92 -5.00
N SER A 116 9.35 9.17 -4.33
CA SER A 116 8.00 9.12 -4.91
C SER A 116 7.37 10.50 -5.03
N ARG A 117 7.08 10.93 -6.28
CA ARG A 117 6.28 12.15 -6.54
C ARG A 117 4.77 11.93 -6.40
N ARG A 118 4.31 10.68 -6.44
CA ARG A 118 2.88 10.32 -6.37
C ARG A 118 2.37 10.14 -4.93
N MET A 119 3.29 10.02 -3.96
CA MET A 119 2.95 9.82 -2.55
C MET A 119 2.51 11.15 -1.91
N LYS A 120 1.18 11.36 -1.84
CA LYS A 120 0.56 12.59 -1.31
C LYS A 120 0.07 12.49 0.14
N SER A 121 -0.26 11.29 0.62
CA SER A 121 -0.92 11.07 1.91
C SER A 121 -0.02 10.49 3.00
N ARG A 122 1.23 10.15 2.66
CA ARG A 122 2.22 9.56 3.56
C ARG A 122 3.57 10.23 3.32
N LEU A 123 4.44 10.21 4.32
CA LEU A 123 5.80 10.75 4.21
C LEU A 123 6.79 9.68 3.72
N GLY A 124 6.56 8.43 4.13
CA GLY A 124 7.29 7.24 3.69
C GLY A 124 6.38 6.01 3.61
N HIS A 125 6.91 4.93 3.05
CA HIS A 125 6.30 3.61 3.09
C HIS A 125 7.33 2.51 2.81
N TYR A 126 7.44 1.53 3.70
CA TYR A 126 8.05 0.24 3.44
C TYR A 126 7.08 -0.71 2.74
N SER A 127 7.55 -1.37 1.67
CA SER A 127 6.85 -2.44 0.98
C SER A 127 7.64 -3.76 1.16
N PRO A 128 7.07 -4.78 1.82
CA PRO A 128 7.73 -6.08 1.95
C PRO A 128 7.79 -6.81 0.62
N ALA A 129 8.76 -7.70 0.46
CA ALA A 129 8.87 -8.56 -0.72
C ALA A 129 7.61 -9.42 -0.89
N ARG A 130 7.04 -9.44 -2.10
CA ARG A 130 5.84 -10.25 -2.44
C ARG A 130 5.91 -10.72 -3.89
N GLY A 131 5.62 -12.00 -4.12
CA GLY A 131 5.34 -12.52 -5.47
C GLY A 131 6.41 -12.23 -6.52
N GLY A 132 7.70 -12.30 -6.16
CA GLY A 132 8.83 -12.04 -7.05
C GLY A 132 9.34 -10.59 -7.09
N GLU A 133 8.63 -9.65 -6.45
CA GLU A 133 9.11 -8.29 -6.23
C GLU A 133 9.93 -8.21 -4.92
N GLY A 134 11.11 -7.60 -4.97
CA GLY A 134 11.95 -7.34 -3.79
C GLY A 134 11.32 -6.31 -2.85
N ALA A 135 11.76 -6.30 -1.60
CA ALA A 135 11.35 -5.28 -0.65
C ALA A 135 11.91 -3.91 -1.05
N GLU A 136 11.20 -2.83 -0.73
CA GLU A 136 11.64 -1.45 -1.02
C GLU A 136 11.15 -0.47 0.05
N ILE A 137 11.84 0.67 0.18
CA ILE A 137 11.35 1.85 0.90
C ILE A 137 11.08 2.97 -0.10
N ALA A 138 9.96 3.66 0.06
CA ALA A 138 9.63 4.84 -0.71
C ALA A 138 9.49 6.06 0.20
N ILE A 139 10.15 7.16 -0.16
CA ILE A 139 10.03 8.46 0.54
C ILE A 139 9.34 9.48 -0.36
N SER A 140 8.43 10.29 0.19
CA SER A 140 7.73 11.32 -0.57
C SER A 140 8.67 12.46 -0.99
N GLN A 141 8.68 12.80 -2.28
CA GLN A 141 9.40 13.97 -2.79
C GLN A 141 8.88 15.27 -2.16
N GLN A 142 7.57 15.36 -1.97
CA GLN A 142 6.96 16.51 -1.33
C GLN A 142 7.43 16.64 0.12
N HIS A 143 7.61 15.51 0.82
CA HIS A 143 8.14 15.52 2.18
C HIS A 143 9.57 16.05 2.23
N LEU A 144 10.46 15.52 1.38
CA LEU A 144 11.84 16.00 1.25
C LEU A 144 11.91 17.50 0.98
N LYS A 145 11.07 18.02 0.09
CA LYS A 145 11.03 19.45 -0.26
C LYS A 145 10.47 20.33 0.85
N LYS A 146 9.39 19.88 1.51
CA LYS A 146 8.65 20.71 2.47
C LYS A 146 9.23 20.68 3.87
N HIS A 147 9.72 19.52 4.31
CA HIS A 147 10.16 19.28 5.68
C HIS A 147 11.68 19.09 5.79
N GLY A 148 12.38 19.00 4.65
CA GLY A 148 13.83 18.93 4.60
C GLY A 148 14.39 17.53 4.85
N TRP A 149 15.71 17.43 4.69
CA TRP A 149 16.44 16.16 4.75
C TRP A 149 16.38 15.49 6.12
N ALA A 150 16.57 16.25 7.21
CA ALA A 150 16.58 15.69 8.57
C ALA A 150 15.26 14.99 8.92
N SER A 151 14.11 15.61 8.60
CA SER A 151 12.80 14.99 8.83
C SER A 151 12.57 13.76 7.94
N ALA A 152 13.12 13.76 6.71
CA ALA A 152 13.10 12.58 5.85
C ALA A 152 13.97 11.43 6.40
N MET A 153 15.07 11.72 7.10
CA MET A 153 15.88 10.68 7.77
C MET A 153 15.12 10.04 8.94
N GLU A 154 14.36 10.81 9.72
CA GLU A 154 13.48 10.25 10.75
C GLU A 154 12.42 9.32 10.13
N THR A 155 11.86 9.72 8.98
CA THR A 155 10.90 8.91 8.23
C THR A 155 11.58 7.64 7.67
N LEU A 156 12.77 7.74 7.09
CA LEU A 156 13.53 6.59 6.60
C LEU A 156 13.77 5.58 7.74
N LEU A 157 14.24 6.07 8.89
CA LEU A 157 14.49 5.24 10.06
C LEU A 157 13.19 4.58 10.59
N HIS A 158 12.05 5.27 10.51
CA HIS A 158 10.74 4.68 10.80
C HIS A 158 10.40 3.52 9.85
N GLU A 159 10.57 3.69 8.55
CA GLU A 159 10.33 2.63 7.57
C GLU A 159 11.32 1.46 7.74
N MET A 160 12.56 1.72 8.16
CA MET A 160 13.52 0.67 8.50
C MET A 160 13.11 -0.16 9.72
N VAL A 161 12.34 0.40 10.67
CA VAL A 161 11.73 -0.40 11.75
C VAL A 161 10.67 -1.36 11.19
N HIS A 162 9.91 -0.94 10.17
CA HIS A 162 9.00 -1.84 9.46
C HIS A 162 9.73 -2.91 8.66
N GLN A 163 10.86 -2.56 8.04
CA GLN A 163 11.76 -3.55 7.42
C GLN A 163 12.23 -4.58 8.45
N TRP A 164 12.75 -4.14 9.60
CA TRP A 164 13.15 -5.03 10.69
C TRP A 164 12.01 -5.95 11.14
N GLN A 165 10.77 -5.44 11.22
CA GLN A 165 9.63 -6.30 11.53
C GLN A 165 9.46 -7.40 10.48
N ALA A 166 9.49 -7.06 9.19
CA ALA A 166 9.36 -8.05 8.12
C ALA A 166 10.46 -9.12 8.17
N GLU A 167 11.73 -8.69 8.24
CA GLU A 167 12.89 -9.58 8.20
C GLU A 167 12.98 -10.49 9.43
N THR A 168 12.42 -10.05 10.56
CA THR A 168 12.35 -10.86 11.79
C THR A 168 11.02 -11.58 11.98
N GLY A 169 10.16 -11.63 10.97
CA GLY A 169 8.89 -12.37 10.99
C GLY A 169 7.82 -11.79 11.93
N ARG A 170 7.90 -10.49 12.23
CA ARG A 170 6.98 -9.78 13.13
C ARG A 170 5.83 -9.13 12.35
N PRO A 171 4.67 -8.94 13.00
CA PRO A 171 3.57 -8.18 12.40
C PRO A 171 4.00 -6.77 11.98
N LEU A 172 3.57 -6.35 10.79
CA LEU A 172 3.80 -5.00 10.25
C LEU A 172 2.77 -4.02 10.82
N ASP A 173 2.97 -3.63 12.07
CA ASP A 173 2.12 -2.69 12.79
C ASP A 173 2.93 -1.75 13.70
N HIS A 174 2.26 -0.82 14.36
CA HIS A 174 2.86 0.08 15.37
C HIS A 174 2.70 -0.46 16.81
N GLY A 175 2.66 -1.78 16.98
CA GLY A 175 2.44 -2.50 18.24
C GLY A 175 3.59 -2.36 19.24
N ALA A 176 3.56 -3.18 20.30
CA ALA A 176 4.54 -3.08 21.39
C ALA A 176 5.99 -3.30 20.91
N GLN A 177 6.18 -4.23 19.97
CA GLN A 177 7.50 -4.54 19.41
C GLN A 177 8.04 -3.39 18.55
N PHE A 178 7.20 -2.80 17.69
CA PHE A 178 7.55 -1.58 16.96
C PHE A 178 7.98 -0.48 17.92
N ARG A 179 7.17 -0.18 18.94
CA ARG A 179 7.46 0.90 19.90
C ARG A 179 8.72 0.65 20.71
N LYS A 180 9.08 -0.61 20.95
CA LYS A 180 10.35 -0.99 21.59
C LYS A 180 11.51 -0.70 20.63
N LYS A 181 11.49 -1.26 19.42
CA LYS A 181 12.57 -1.06 18.43
C LYS A 181 12.73 0.41 18.05
N ALA A 182 11.63 1.13 17.84
CA ALA A 182 11.62 2.57 17.57
C ALA A 182 12.42 3.37 18.62
N ARG A 183 12.22 3.07 19.91
CA ARG A 183 12.99 3.71 20.99
C ARG A 183 14.45 3.28 20.99
N GLU A 184 14.75 2.00 20.74
CA GLU A 184 16.12 1.49 20.63
C GLU A 184 16.91 2.21 19.53
N VAL A 185 16.29 2.44 18.37
CA VAL A 185 16.95 3.10 17.23
C VAL A 185 16.92 4.63 17.30
N GLY A 186 16.33 5.21 18.35
CA GLY A 186 16.33 6.65 18.60
C GLY A 186 15.23 7.45 17.91
N ILE A 187 14.16 6.82 17.43
CA ILE A 187 12.99 7.53 16.90
C ILE A 187 11.87 7.60 17.93
N ARG A 188 11.16 8.73 17.97
CA ARG A 188 9.92 8.81 18.75
C ARG A 188 8.90 7.85 18.12
N PRO A 189 8.27 6.95 18.89
CA PRO A 189 7.24 6.07 18.34
C PRO A 189 5.99 6.89 18.02
N ARG A 190 5.91 7.48 16.82
CA ARG A 190 4.71 8.13 16.30
C ARG A 190 4.56 7.92 14.79
N ALA A 191 3.54 7.15 14.43
CA ALA A 191 2.51 7.49 13.45
C ALA A 191 1.40 6.43 13.59
N THR A 192 0.41 6.71 14.44
CA THR A 192 -0.73 5.82 14.68
C THR A 192 -1.58 5.73 13.42
N ARG A 193 -1.69 4.52 12.85
CA ARG A 193 -2.97 4.09 12.28
C ARG A 193 -3.31 2.69 12.78
N VAL A 194 -4.25 2.63 13.72
CA VAL A 194 -5.05 1.43 13.94
C VAL A 194 -5.83 1.21 12.63
N VAL A 195 -5.61 0.08 11.99
CA VAL A 195 -6.49 -0.39 10.91
C VAL A 195 -7.45 -1.34 11.59
N ASP A 196 -8.65 -0.84 11.90
CA ASP A 196 -9.83 -1.68 12.12
C ASP A 196 -10.33 -2.21 10.76
#